data_AF-A0A524K2C0-F1
#
_entry.id   AF-A0A524K2C0-F1
#
_cell.length_a   1.000
_cell.length_b   1.000
_cell.length_c   1.000
_cell.angle_alpha   90.00
_cell.angle_beta   90.00
_cell.angle_gamma   90.00
#
_symmetry.space_group_name_H-M   'P 1'
#
loop_
_entity.id
_entity.type
_entity.pdbx_description
1 polymer ?
#
loop_
_entity_poly.entity_id
_entity_poly.type
_entity_poly.pdbx_seq_one_letter_code
_entity_poly.pdbx_strand_id
1 'polypeptide(L)'
;MPIGRPVIPAARREYPRNRGYVMIVLMIAVVVLSVFMLMAVPLWQTMMQREAEEELIFRARQYVSAIGFYVKSHNNLYPQNFEILHLEKFLRRLYPDPISVEGRWDMVFKDTAAGEVKYLVVPEHLAKAYFGRAVLVGVCSTSPETAFREYRGKKKYNEWAFYLGEKENEKMPELQYEGGQ
;
A
#
# COMPACT_ATOMS: atom_id res chain seq x y z
N MET A 1 54.45 69.43 42.53
CA MET A 1 53.35 68.46 42.28
C MET A 1 52.07 69.25 42.03
N PRO A 2 51.17 68.89 41.10
CA PRO A 2 50.90 67.55 40.58
C PRO A 2 51.37 67.31 39.13
N ILE A 3 51.51 66.03 38.79
CA ILE A 3 51.94 65.50 37.48
C ILE A 3 50.68 65.29 36.63
N GLY A 4 50.58 65.98 35.49
CA GLY A 4 49.54 65.77 34.50
C GLY A 4 49.69 64.39 33.86
N ARG A 5 48.69 63.53 33.98
CA ARG A 5 48.65 62.24 33.27
C ARG A 5 48.37 62.48 31.78
N PRO A 6 49.07 61.82 30.85
CA PRO A 6 48.70 61.90 29.44
C PRO A 6 47.37 61.17 29.21
N VAL A 7 46.46 61.84 28.52
CA VAL A 7 45.21 61.24 28.04
C VAL A 7 45.59 60.37 26.84
N ILE A 8 45.61 59.05 27.01
CA ILE A 8 45.80 58.10 25.90
C ILE A 8 44.52 58.12 25.07
N PRO A 9 44.55 58.51 23.78
CA PRO A 9 43.38 58.40 22.93
C PRO A 9 43.07 56.91 22.76
N ALA A 10 41.90 56.47 23.22
CA ALA A 10 41.42 55.13 22.96
C ALA A 10 41.27 54.97 21.45
N ALA A 11 42.12 54.14 20.84
CA ALA A 11 42.00 53.76 19.45
C ALA A 11 40.61 53.13 19.26
N ARG A 12 39.71 53.83 18.53
CA ARG A 12 38.44 53.25 18.10
C ARG A 12 38.79 52.06 17.20
N ARG A 13 38.55 50.85 17.71
CA ARG A 13 38.53 49.65 16.86
C ARG A 13 37.34 49.77 15.93
N GLU A 14 37.58 50.27 14.72
CA GLU A 14 36.64 50.13 13.62
C GLU A 14 36.60 48.65 13.25
N TYR A 15 35.55 47.96 13.71
CA TYR A 15 35.23 46.65 13.17
C TYR A 15 34.86 46.84 11.70
N PRO A 16 35.59 46.25 10.75
CA PRO A 16 35.24 46.35 9.34
C PRO A 16 33.81 45.83 9.18
N ARG A 17 32.95 46.72 8.68
CA ARG A 17 31.51 46.53 8.61
C ARG A 17 31.17 45.53 7.48
N ASN A 18 31.44 44.25 7.70
CA ASN A 18 31.06 43.16 6.79
C ASN A 18 29.56 42.82 6.88
N ARG A 19 28.68 43.84 6.92
CA ARG A 19 27.23 43.68 7.16
C ARG A 19 26.46 43.16 5.94
N GLY A 20 27.01 43.21 4.73
CA GLY A 20 26.34 42.72 3.52
C GLY A 20 26.59 41.24 3.21
N TYR A 21 27.83 40.79 3.37
CA TYR A 21 28.23 39.43 2.99
C TYR A 21 27.56 38.33 3.83
N VAL A 22 27.34 38.58 5.12
CA VAL A 22 26.70 37.61 6.02
C VAL A 22 25.28 37.27 5.56
N MET A 23 24.52 38.26 5.06
CA MET A 23 23.17 38.04 4.53
C MET A 23 23.19 37.20 3.27
N ILE A 24 24.11 37.49 2.35
CA ILE A 24 24.25 36.74 1.09
C ILE A 24 24.63 35.27 1.38
N VAL A 25 25.60 35.06 2.28
CA VAL A 25 26.03 33.71 2.69
C VAL A 25 24.87 32.96 3.35
N LEU A 26 24.08 33.61 4.19
CA LEU A 26 22.93 32.98 4.84
C LEU A 26 21.80 32.66 3.85
N MET A 27 21.51 33.56 2.90
CA MET A 27 20.55 33.29 1.82
C MET A 27 21.00 32.10 0.97
N ILE A 28 22.27 32.05 0.58
CA ILE A 28 22.83 30.91 -0.16
C ILE A 28 22.73 29.63 0.68
N ALA A 29 23.03 29.68 1.98
CA ALA A 29 22.91 28.52 2.87
C ALA A 29 21.46 28.00 2.95
N VAL A 30 20.47 28.89 3.04
CA VAL A 30 19.03 28.52 3.04
C VAL A 30 18.62 27.93 1.70
N VAL A 31 19.07 28.52 0.58
CA VAL A 31 18.79 27.99 -0.77
C VAL A 31 19.39 26.59 -0.93
N VAL A 32 20.66 26.41 -0.55
CA VAL A 32 21.34 25.10 -0.61
C VAL A 32 20.60 24.07 0.24
N LEU A 33 20.23 24.42 1.47
CA LEU A 33 19.47 23.54 2.36
C LEU A 33 18.09 23.18 1.79
N SER A 34 17.40 24.13 1.16
CA SER A 34 16.12 23.88 0.51
C SER A 34 16.22 22.92 -0.67
N VAL A 35 17.28 23.02 -1.48
CA VAL A 35 17.55 22.10 -2.61
C VAL A 35 17.86 20.70 -2.08
N PHE A 36 18.64 20.58 -1.01
CA PHE A 36 18.92 19.29 -0.37
C PHE A 36 17.64 18.60 0.13
N MET A 37 16.67 19.36 0.66
CA MET A 37 15.42 18.78 1.16
C MET A 37 14.54 18.19 0.04
N LEU A 38 14.57 18.76 -1.16
CA LEU A 38 13.83 18.23 -2.32
C LEU A 38 14.34 16.85 -2.78
N MET A 39 15.63 16.55 -2.56
CA MET A 39 16.20 15.24 -2.91
C MET A 39 15.69 14.09 -2.01
N ALA A 40 15.05 14.36 -0.87
CA ALA A 40 14.57 13.34 0.05
C ALA A 40 13.18 12.75 -0.32
N VAL A 41 12.39 13.44 -1.16
CA VAL A 41 11.01 13.05 -1.54
C VAL A 41 10.88 11.67 -2.19
N PRO A 42 11.69 11.27 -3.20
CA PRO A 42 11.45 10.02 -3.93
C PRO A 42 11.66 8.76 -3.08
N LEU A 43 12.51 8.82 -2.04
CA LEU A 43 12.73 7.68 -1.15
C LEU A 43 11.46 7.31 -0.37
N TRP A 44 10.71 8.32 0.07
CA TRP A 44 9.51 8.11 0.89
C TRP A 44 8.38 7.42 0.12
N GLN A 45 8.17 7.80 -1.15
CA GLN A 45 7.12 7.20 -2.00
C GLN A 45 7.34 5.69 -2.18
N THR A 46 8.59 5.28 -2.40
CA THR A 46 8.92 3.85 -2.55
C THR A 46 8.77 3.05 -1.26
N MET A 47 9.04 3.66 -0.11
CA MET A 47 8.83 3.01 1.19
C MET A 47 7.33 2.82 1.46
N MET A 48 6.53 3.87 1.25
CA MET A 48 5.07 3.83 1.41
C MET A 48 4.42 2.78 0.49
N GLN A 49 4.83 2.70 -0.78
CA GLN A 49 4.31 1.69 -1.70
C GLN A 49 4.63 0.27 -1.23
N ARG A 50 5.86 0.00 -0.79
CA ARG A 50 6.25 -1.32 -0.28
C ARG A 50 5.46 -1.71 0.96
N GLU A 51 5.25 -0.78 1.89
CA GLU A 51 4.43 -1.01 3.07
C GLU A 51 2.98 -1.33 2.69
N ALA A 52 2.40 -0.59 1.74
CA ALA A 52 1.05 -0.84 1.23
C ALA A 52 0.93 -2.21 0.53
N GLU A 53 1.94 -2.62 -0.24
CA GLU A 53 2.01 -3.95 -0.88
C GLU A 53 2.04 -5.07 0.16
N GLU A 54 2.88 -4.94 1.20
CA GLU A 54 2.98 -5.93 2.26
C GLU A 54 1.68 -6.03 3.07
N GLU A 55 1.06 -4.89 3.34
CA GLU A 55 -0.23 -4.83 3.99
C GLU A 55 -1.35 -5.42 3.13
N LEU A 56 -1.35 -5.17 1.81
CA LEU A 56 -2.30 -5.78 0.88
C LEU A 56 -2.23 -7.29 0.95
N ILE A 57 -1.02 -7.86 0.83
CA ILE A 57 -0.82 -9.31 0.89
C ILE A 57 -1.21 -9.83 2.28
N PHE A 58 -0.87 -9.12 3.35
CA PHE A 58 -1.25 -9.50 4.71
C PHE A 58 -2.76 -9.55 4.90
N ARG A 59 -3.47 -8.48 4.51
CA ARG A 59 -4.94 -8.37 4.61
C ARG A 59 -5.62 -9.41 3.73
N ALA A 60 -5.15 -9.62 2.50
CA ALA A 60 -5.67 -10.65 1.61
C ALA A 60 -5.53 -12.05 2.21
N ARG A 61 -4.37 -12.38 2.79
CA ARG A 61 -4.17 -13.66 3.49
C ARG A 61 -5.10 -13.85 4.69
N GLN A 62 -5.46 -12.79 5.42
CA GLN A 62 -6.45 -12.90 6.50
C GLN A 62 -7.81 -13.34 5.94
N TYR A 63 -8.24 -12.78 4.81
CA TYR A 63 -9.47 -13.21 4.14
C TYR A 63 -9.41 -14.66 3.69
N VAL A 64 -8.36 -15.07 2.97
CA VAL A 64 -8.19 -16.46 2.49
C VAL A 64 -8.14 -17.45 3.66
N SER A 65 -7.43 -17.10 4.74
CA SER A 65 -7.34 -17.95 5.93
C SER A 65 -8.69 -18.07 6.63
N ALA A 66 -9.44 -16.96 6.75
CA ALA A 66 -10.80 -16.95 7.29
C ALA A 66 -11.74 -17.83 6.46
N ILE A 67 -11.67 -17.76 5.13
CA ILE A 67 -12.42 -18.65 4.23
C ILE A 67 -12.03 -20.11 4.49
N GLY A 68 -10.74 -20.42 4.61
CA GLY A 68 -10.27 -21.77 4.93
C GLY A 68 -10.82 -22.31 6.26
N PHE A 69 -10.85 -21.48 7.31
CA PHE A 69 -11.45 -21.86 8.59
C PHE A 69 -12.96 -22.05 8.50
N TYR A 70 -13.66 -21.18 7.74
CA TYR A 70 -15.09 -21.29 7.49
C TYR A 70 -15.43 -22.62 6.82
N VAL A 71 -14.73 -22.95 5.73
CA VAL A 71 -14.89 -24.20 4.95
C VAL A 71 -14.68 -25.43 5.84
N LYS A 72 -13.65 -25.41 6.69
CA LYS A 72 -13.36 -26.49 7.64
C LYS A 72 -14.46 -26.64 8.71
N SER A 73 -15.08 -25.54 9.12
CA SER A 73 -16.14 -25.54 10.14
C SER A 73 -17.52 -25.89 9.57
N HIS A 74 -17.77 -25.63 8.28
CA HIS A 74 -19.08 -25.75 7.63
C HIS A 74 -19.16 -26.89 6.61
N ASN A 75 -18.51 -28.03 6.87
CA ASN A 75 -18.57 -29.22 6.00
C ASN A 75 -18.24 -28.93 4.52
N ASN A 76 -17.15 -28.20 4.26
CA ASN A 76 -16.71 -27.77 2.93
C ASN A 76 -17.65 -26.81 2.19
N LEU A 77 -18.59 -26.16 2.89
CA LEU A 77 -19.35 -25.04 2.33
C LEU A 77 -18.50 -23.77 2.31
N TYR A 78 -18.63 -23.00 1.25
CA TYR A 78 -17.93 -21.72 1.08
C TYR A 78 -18.84 -20.56 1.50
N PRO A 79 -18.26 -19.44 1.99
CA PRO A 79 -19.03 -18.29 2.42
C PRO A 79 -19.74 -17.60 1.23
N GLN A 80 -20.95 -17.08 1.46
CA GLN A 80 -21.74 -16.36 0.45
C GLN A 80 -21.48 -14.85 0.42
N ASN A 81 -20.66 -14.32 1.31
CA ASN A 81 -20.17 -12.94 1.31
C ASN A 81 -19.00 -12.82 2.31
N PHE A 82 -18.32 -11.66 2.35
CA PHE A 82 -17.30 -11.42 3.38
C PHE A 82 -17.89 -11.06 4.74
N GLU A 83 -19.12 -10.55 4.79
CA GLU A 83 -19.79 -10.18 6.03
C GLU A 83 -19.98 -11.37 6.98
N ILE A 84 -20.30 -12.55 6.45
CA ILE A 84 -20.50 -13.77 7.24
C ILE A 84 -19.21 -14.17 7.98
N LEU A 85 -18.04 -13.93 7.37
CA LEU A 85 -16.75 -14.18 7.99
C LEU A 85 -16.53 -13.30 9.22
N HIS A 86 -17.07 -12.07 9.20
CA HIS A 86 -17.04 -11.19 10.36
C HIS A 86 -18.09 -11.60 11.41
N LEU A 87 -19.32 -11.88 10.98
CA LEU A 87 -20.44 -12.26 11.86
C LEU A 87 -20.14 -13.51 12.67
N GLU A 88 -19.53 -14.51 12.04
CA GLU A 88 -19.14 -15.77 12.67
C GLU A 88 -17.76 -15.71 13.35
N LYS A 89 -17.16 -14.51 13.44
CA LYS A 89 -15.89 -14.23 14.14
C LYS A 89 -14.65 -14.93 13.55
N PHE A 90 -14.68 -15.32 12.28
CA PHE A 90 -13.46 -15.71 11.55
C PHE A 90 -12.58 -14.50 11.24
N LEU A 91 -13.17 -13.32 11.09
CA LEU A 91 -12.49 -12.03 10.96
C LEU A 91 -12.85 -11.09 12.12
N ARG A 92 -11.83 -10.43 12.68
CA ARG A 92 -12.03 -9.39 13.72
C ARG A 92 -12.74 -8.16 13.17
N ARG A 93 -12.47 -7.81 11.91
CA ARG A 93 -13.07 -6.70 11.17
C ARG A 93 -12.93 -6.97 9.68
N LEU A 94 -13.76 -6.32 8.86
CA LEU A 94 -13.54 -6.24 7.43
C LEU A 94 -12.37 -5.28 7.18
N TYR A 95 -11.29 -5.79 6.61
CA TYR A 95 -10.11 -5.01 6.29
C TYR A 95 -10.30 -4.37 4.90
N PRO A 96 -10.23 -3.05 4.76
CA PRO A 96 -10.29 -2.43 3.44
C PRO A 96 -9.05 -2.78 2.62
N ASP A 97 -9.14 -2.69 1.30
CA ASP A 97 -7.96 -2.74 0.43
C ASP A 97 -7.10 -1.46 0.64
N PRO A 98 -5.80 -1.57 0.98
CA PRO A 98 -4.95 -0.40 1.20
C PRO A 98 -4.54 0.34 -0.09
N ILE A 99 -4.75 -0.26 -1.27
CA ILE A 99 -4.34 0.31 -2.57
C ILE A 99 -5.55 0.85 -3.34
N SER A 100 -6.70 0.20 -3.22
CA SER A 100 -7.94 0.68 -3.83
C SER A 100 -8.39 2.01 -3.21
N VAL A 101 -8.73 2.99 -4.05
CA VAL A 101 -9.22 4.32 -3.62
C VAL A 101 -10.47 4.19 -2.75
N GLU A 102 -11.32 3.21 -3.04
CA GLU A 102 -12.57 2.97 -2.32
C GLU A 102 -12.41 1.91 -1.21
N GLY A 103 -11.24 1.28 -1.10
CA GLY A 103 -10.97 0.22 -0.14
C GLY A 103 -11.77 -1.07 -0.35
N ARG A 104 -12.34 -1.27 -1.54
CA ARG A 104 -13.13 -2.46 -1.88
C ARG A 104 -12.25 -3.60 -2.40
N TRP A 105 -12.69 -4.81 -2.13
CA TRP A 105 -12.09 -6.04 -2.66
C TRP A 105 -13.01 -6.67 -3.70
N ASP A 106 -12.41 -7.12 -4.79
CA ASP A 106 -13.10 -7.99 -5.75
C ASP A 106 -13.06 -9.44 -5.26
N MET A 107 -14.17 -10.15 -5.52
CA MET A 107 -14.36 -11.51 -5.05
C MET A 107 -13.78 -12.48 -6.08
N VAL A 108 -12.95 -13.41 -5.61
CA VAL A 108 -12.39 -14.46 -6.48
C VAL A 108 -13.21 -15.73 -6.33
N PHE A 109 -13.92 -16.07 -7.39
CA PHE A 109 -14.68 -17.30 -7.50
C PHE A 109 -13.90 -18.37 -8.24
N LYS A 110 -14.03 -19.60 -7.78
CA LYS A 110 -13.54 -20.78 -8.48
C LYS A 110 -14.73 -21.50 -9.08
N ASP A 111 -14.78 -21.52 -10.40
CA ASP A 111 -15.76 -22.28 -11.17
C ASP A 111 -15.11 -23.62 -11.57
N THR A 112 -15.78 -24.72 -11.25
CA THR A 112 -15.35 -26.09 -11.61
C THR A 112 -16.45 -26.80 -12.42
N ALA A 113 -17.48 -26.08 -12.88
CA ALA A 113 -18.62 -26.66 -13.58
C ALA A 113 -18.26 -27.23 -14.96
N ALA A 114 -17.24 -26.69 -15.64
CA ALA A 114 -16.84 -27.08 -16.99
C ALA A 114 -15.74 -28.15 -17.04
N GLY A 115 -15.36 -28.77 -15.90
CA GLY A 115 -14.21 -29.69 -15.81
C GLY A 115 -12.84 -28.99 -15.87
N GLU A 116 -12.78 -27.76 -16.37
CA GLU A 116 -11.66 -26.83 -16.23
C GLU A 116 -11.85 -25.96 -14.99
N VAL A 117 -10.79 -25.80 -14.19
CA VAL A 117 -10.79 -24.89 -13.04
C VAL A 117 -10.57 -23.46 -13.55
N LYS A 118 -11.61 -22.63 -13.50
CA LYS A 118 -11.55 -21.21 -13.89
C LYS A 118 -11.66 -20.32 -12.67
N TYR A 119 -10.86 -19.26 -12.65
CA TYR A 119 -10.91 -18.24 -11.61
C TYR A 119 -11.56 -16.98 -12.17
N LEU A 120 -12.71 -16.63 -11.60
CA LEU A 120 -13.52 -15.49 -11.99
C LEU A 120 -13.34 -14.39 -10.95
N VAL A 121 -12.87 -13.22 -11.35
CA VAL A 121 -12.80 -12.02 -10.51
C VAL A 121 -14.07 -11.23 -10.75
N VAL A 122 -14.88 -11.11 -9.70
CA VAL A 122 -16.22 -10.52 -9.78
C VAL A 122 -16.34 -9.40 -8.74
N PRO A 123 -16.73 -8.18 -9.13
CA PRO A 123 -17.06 -7.12 -8.21
C PRO A 123 -18.23 -7.49 -7.30
N GLU A 124 -18.25 -6.92 -6.09
CA GLU A 124 -19.25 -7.22 -5.04
C GLU A 124 -20.71 -7.13 -5.53
N HIS A 125 -21.03 -6.15 -6.38
CA HIS A 125 -22.38 -5.93 -6.88
C HIS A 125 -22.89 -7.04 -7.82
N LEU A 126 -22.00 -7.73 -8.53
CA LEU A 126 -22.34 -8.84 -9.42
C LEU A 126 -22.20 -10.21 -8.73
N ALA A 127 -21.48 -10.28 -7.62
CA ALA A 127 -21.14 -11.53 -6.92
C ALA A 127 -22.38 -12.39 -6.58
N LYS A 128 -23.53 -11.77 -6.29
CA LYS A 128 -24.78 -12.48 -5.95
C LYS A 128 -25.21 -13.52 -6.99
N ALA A 129 -24.96 -13.26 -8.28
CA ALA A 129 -25.33 -14.18 -9.35
C ALA A 129 -24.40 -15.41 -9.45
N TYR A 130 -23.23 -15.37 -8.81
CA TYR A 130 -22.17 -16.36 -8.98
C TYR A 130 -22.15 -17.43 -7.88
N PHE A 131 -22.68 -17.15 -6.68
CA PHE A 131 -22.68 -18.10 -5.55
C PHE A 131 -23.38 -19.44 -5.83
N GLY A 132 -24.29 -19.49 -6.81
CA GLY A 132 -24.95 -20.73 -7.21
C GLY A 132 -24.15 -21.60 -8.17
N ARG A 133 -23.16 -21.04 -8.89
CA ARG A 133 -22.36 -21.74 -9.91
C ARG A 133 -20.89 -21.90 -9.55
N ALA A 134 -20.36 -21.00 -8.73
CA ALA A 134 -18.96 -20.95 -8.36
C ALA A 134 -18.80 -20.69 -6.86
N VAL A 135 -17.68 -21.14 -6.32
CA VAL A 135 -17.37 -21.02 -4.89
C VAL A 135 -16.45 -19.84 -4.63
N LEU A 136 -16.74 -19.03 -3.61
CA LEU A 136 -15.88 -17.91 -3.20
C LEU A 136 -14.63 -18.45 -2.51
N VAL A 137 -13.48 -18.34 -3.18
CA VAL A 137 -12.21 -18.90 -2.69
C VAL A 137 -11.23 -17.84 -2.22
N GLY A 138 -11.49 -16.57 -2.48
CA GLY A 138 -10.46 -15.56 -2.30
C GLY A 138 -10.87 -14.12 -2.57
N VAL A 139 -9.85 -13.26 -2.60
CA VAL A 139 -9.95 -11.81 -2.80
C VAL A 139 -8.93 -11.34 -3.82
N CYS A 140 -9.25 -10.26 -4.52
CA CYS A 140 -8.36 -9.55 -5.43
C CYS A 140 -8.53 -8.04 -5.25
N SER A 141 -7.47 -7.28 -5.49
CA SER A 141 -7.54 -5.81 -5.44
C SER A 141 -8.25 -5.27 -6.67
N THR A 142 -8.99 -4.17 -6.54
CA THR A 142 -9.64 -3.50 -7.69
C THR A 142 -8.67 -2.58 -8.44
N SER A 143 -7.51 -2.25 -7.87
CA SER A 143 -6.61 -1.24 -8.44
C SER A 143 -5.85 -1.75 -9.68
N PRO A 144 -5.89 -1.05 -10.83
CA PRO A 144 -5.10 -1.38 -12.02
C PRO A 144 -3.64 -0.89 -11.95
N GLU A 145 -3.24 -0.28 -10.83
CA GLU A 145 -1.89 0.24 -10.64
C GLU A 145 -0.82 -0.85 -10.70
N THR A 146 0.37 -0.45 -11.15
CA THR A 146 1.52 -1.34 -11.21
C THR A 146 2.22 -1.40 -9.86
N ALA A 147 2.36 -2.60 -9.34
CA ALA A 147 3.17 -2.93 -8.21
C ALA A 147 4.68 -2.75 -8.51
N PHE A 148 5.41 -2.35 -7.48
CA PHE A 148 6.86 -2.40 -7.45
C PHE A 148 7.35 -3.85 -7.37
N ARG A 149 6.67 -4.70 -6.57
CA ARG A 149 6.93 -6.15 -6.50
C ARG A 149 6.24 -6.88 -7.66
N GLU A 150 6.83 -7.96 -8.13
CA GLU A 150 6.14 -8.91 -9.03
C GLU A 150 5.59 -10.06 -8.19
N TYR A 151 4.29 -10.32 -8.28
CA TYR A 151 3.65 -11.43 -7.57
C TYR A 151 3.21 -12.48 -8.58
N ARG A 152 3.78 -13.69 -8.48
CA ARG A 152 3.45 -14.86 -9.33
C ARG A 152 3.46 -14.58 -10.85
N GLY A 153 4.36 -13.71 -11.30
CA GLY A 153 4.49 -13.33 -12.73
C GLY A 153 3.66 -12.11 -13.14
N LYS A 154 2.96 -11.47 -12.20
CA LYS A 154 2.05 -10.35 -12.46
C LYS A 154 2.52 -9.09 -11.75
N LYS A 155 2.43 -7.97 -12.46
CA LYS A 155 2.89 -6.65 -11.98
C LYS A 155 1.77 -5.72 -11.60
N LYS A 156 0.50 -6.07 -11.83
CA LYS A 156 -0.65 -5.23 -11.45
C LYS A 156 -1.39 -5.82 -10.27
N TYR A 157 -1.93 -4.97 -9.40
CA TYR A 157 -2.64 -5.41 -8.19
C TYR A 157 -3.95 -6.15 -8.49
N ASN A 158 -4.69 -5.71 -9.51
CA ASN A 158 -5.88 -6.42 -9.98
C ASN A 158 -5.60 -7.79 -10.60
N GLU A 159 -4.34 -8.09 -10.91
CA GLU A 159 -3.94 -9.42 -11.33
C GLU A 159 -3.50 -10.29 -10.15
N TRP A 160 -3.49 -9.76 -8.93
CA TRP A 160 -3.11 -10.49 -7.71
C TRP A 160 -4.36 -11.04 -7.02
N ALA A 161 -4.88 -12.14 -7.54
CA ALA A 161 -5.83 -13.00 -6.85
C ALA A 161 -5.14 -13.85 -5.76
N PHE A 162 -5.64 -13.73 -4.53
CA PHE A 162 -5.27 -14.57 -3.40
C PHE A 162 -6.41 -15.54 -3.14
N TYR A 163 -6.14 -16.84 -3.09
CA TYR A 163 -7.20 -17.85 -2.99
C TYR A 163 -6.79 -19.10 -2.22
N LEU A 164 -7.80 -19.81 -1.70
CA LEU A 164 -7.59 -21.03 -0.92
C LEU A 164 -6.95 -22.13 -1.77
N GLY A 165 -5.82 -22.66 -1.29
CA GLY A 165 -5.05 -23.69 -2.00
C GLY A 165 -4.06 -23.14 -3.03
N GLU A 166 -3.78 -21.83 -3.00
CA GLU A 166 -2.67 -21.24 -3.74
C GLU A 166 -1.33 -21.93 -3.44
N LYS A 167 -0.53 -22.15 -4.47
CA LYS A 167 0.84 -22.67 -4.36
C LYS A 167 1.80 -21.59 -4.84
N GLU A 168 2.81 -21.28 -4.03
CA GLU A 168 3.77 -20.19 -4.30
C GLU A 168 4.58 -20.42 -5.59
N ASN A 169 4.88 -21.69 -5.92
CA ASN A 169 5.65 -22.06 -7.10
C ASN A 169 4.81 -22.11 -8.40
N GLU A 170 3.50 -21.88 -8.33
CA GLU A 170 2.60 -21.96 -9.47
C GLU A 170 2.34 -20.57 -10.05
N LYS A 171 2.44 -20.43 -11.38
CA LYS A 171 2.11 -19.17 -12.06
C LYS A 171 0.65 -18.78 -11.80
N MET A 172 0.37 -17.48 -11.86
CA MET A 172 -0.99 -16.97 -11.73
C MET A 172 -1.93 -17.71 -12.70
N PRO A 173 -3.06 -18.27 -12.24
CA PRO A 173 -4.05 -18.82 -13.16
C PRO A 173 -4.63 -17.70 -14.04
N GLU A 174 -5.25 -18.08 -15.15
CA GLU A 174 -5.95 -17.13 -16.00
C GLU A 174 -7.20 -16.62 -15.26
N LEU A 175 -7.16 -15.32 -14.92
CA LEU A 175 -8.25 -14.62 -14.25
C LEU A 175 -9.19 -14.05 -15.31
N GLN A 176 -10.46 -14.42 -15.24
CA GLN A 176 -11.51 -13.80 -16.05
C GLN A 176 -12.19 -12.71 -15.23
N TYR A 177 -12.20 -11.49 -15.75
CA TYR A 177 -12.79 -10.34 -15.09
C TYR A 177 -14.22 -10.15 -15.59
N GLU A 178 -15.17 -10.18 -14.66
CA GLU A 178 -16.59 -10.02 -14.96
C GLU A 178 -17.05 -8.67 -14.42
N GLY A 179 -17.25 -7.67 -15.29
CA GLY A 179 -17.88 -6.39 -14.90
C GLY A 179 -16.97 -5.28 -14.37
N GLY A 180 -15.66 -5.30 -14.61
CA GLY A 180 -14.78 -4.16 -14.33
C GLY A 180 -13.38 -4.30 -14.93
N GLN A 181 -12.95 -3.28 -15.70
CA GLN A 181 -11.57 -3.02 -16.13
C GLN A 181 -10.96 -1.91 -15.29
#